data_AF-A0A1L7X5D3-F1
#
_entry.id   AF-A0A1L7X5D3-F1
#
_cell.length_a   1.000
_cell.length_b   1.000
_cell.length_c   1.000
_cell.angle_alpha   90.00
_cell.angle_beta   90.00
_cell.angle_gamma   90.00
#
_symmetry.space_group_name_H-M   'P 1'
#
loop_
_entity.id
_entity.type
_entity.pdbx_description
1 polymer ?
#
loop_
_entity_poly.entity_id
_entity_poly.type
_entity_poly.pdbx_seq_one_letter_code
_entity_poly.pdbx_strand_id
1 'polypeptide(L)'
;MPLAPSGIRKVDVWGMEKRLWRDLPFFEEIALEEVNTIDTEVPETDINFDFERCRWRNFHAFIARLTGSNVVDFSKYALWEFRDAVETQNVIAGLLDFRIPVVASWLKHAGQQLFSKVGAEKWDAWRDRFEDIGNDEQLQISEETRKGVEDLVRLTQRLKRGCDSTEPPS
;
A
#
# COMPACT_ATOMS: atom_id res chain seq x y z
N MET A 1 -36.53 -5.16 -22.07
CA MET A 1 -35.71 -5.92 -21.08
C MET A 1 -35.57 -5.03 -19.85
N PRO A 2 -36.20 -5.33 -18.70
CA PRO A 2 -36.09 -4.47 -17.53
C PRO A 2 -34.72 -4.67 -16.89
N LEU A 3 -34.00 -3.56 -16.65
CA LEU A 3 -32.74 -3.55 -15.92
C LEU A 3 -33.02 -4.01 -14.48
N ALA A 4 -32.34 -5.08 -14.04
CA ALA A 4 -32.41 -5.56 -12.67
C ALA A 4 -31.97 -4.48 -11.67
N PRO A 5 -32.47 -4.50 -10.42
CA PRO A 5 -32.27 -3.42 -9.46
C PRO A 5 -30.77 -3.17 -9.22
N SER A 6 -30.35 -1.91 -9.31
CA SER A 6 -29.00 -1.42 -9.11
C SER A 6 -28.59 -1.41 -7.63
N GLY A 7 -28.78 -2.54 -6.94
CA GLY A 7 -28.49 -2.70 -5.53
C GLY A 7 -27.18 -3.46 -5.32
N ILE A 8 -26.29 -2.89 -4.51
CA ILE A 8 -25.16 -3.60 -3.91
C ILE A 8 -25.74 -4.83 -3.19
N ARG A 9 -25.41 -6.05 -3.64
CA ARG A 9 -25.77 -7.27 -2.91
C ARG A 9 -24.77 -7.47 -1.78
N LYS A 10 -25.28 -7.71 -0.58
CA LYS A 10 -24.49 -8.12 0.57
C LYS A 10 -24.80 -9.59 0.86
N VAL A 11 -23.77 -10.36 1.18
CA VAL A 11 -23.86 -11.79 1.49
C VAL A 11 -23.15 -12.04 2.81
N ASP A 12 -23.72 -12.89 3.65
CA ASP A 12 -23.02 -13.39 4.83
C ASP A 12 -22.09 -14.53 4.40
N VAL A 13 -20.81 -14.38 4.70
CA VAL A 13 -19.77 -15.35 4.37
C VAL A 13 -19.00 -15.60 5.67
N TRP A 14 -19.34 -16.70 6.35
CA TRP A 14 -18.76 -17.09 7.65
C TRP A 14 -18.98 -16.06 8.76
N GLY A 15 -20.17 -15.45 8.84
CA GLY A 15 -20.48 -14.41 9.84
C GLY A 15 -19.88 -13.04 9.52
N MET A 16 -19.27 -12.87 8.34
CA MET A 16 -18.81 -11.58 7.85
C MET A 16 -19.70 -11.09 6.72
N GLU A 17 -20.21 -9.87 6.84
CA GLU A 17 -20.95 -9.22 5.76
C GLU A 17 -19.98 -8.85 4.63
N LYS A 18 -20.14 -9.49 3.47
CA LYS A 18 -19.33 -9.26 2.28
C LYS A 18 -20.14 -8.58 1.18
N ARG A 19 -19.47 -7.71 0.43
CA ARG A 19 -20.04 -7.04 -0.74
C ARG A 19 -19.87 -7.95 -1.96
N LEU A 20 -20.99 -8.40 -2.53
CA LEU A 20 -21.00 -9.14 -3.77
C LEU A 20 -21.09 -8.18 -4.95
N TRP A 21 -19.99 -8.04 -5.68
CA TRP A 21 -19.93 -7.23 -6.89
C TRP A 21 -20.59 -7.99 -8.04
N ARG A 22 -21.53 -7.36 -8.75
CA ARG A 22 -22.26 -8.01 -9.85
C ARG A 22 -21.33 -8.50 -10.95
N ASP A 23 -20.41 -7.63 -11.36
CA ASP A 23 -19.53 -7.89 -12.51
C ASP A 23 -18.19 -8.52 -12.08
N LEU A 24 -17.88 -8.49 -10.77
CA LEU A 24 -16.66 -9.09 -10.22
C LEU A 24 -16.88 -9.79 -8.87
N PRO A 25 -17.74 -10.83 -8.80
CA PRO A 25 -18.20 -11.42 -7.54
C PRO A 25 -17.10 -11.86 -6.57
N PHE A 26 -15.94 -12.24 -7.10
CA PHE A 26 -14.77 -12.72 -6.36
C PHE A 26 -13.63 -11.70 -6.34
N PHE A 27 -13.93 -10.40 -6.41
CA PHE A 27 -12.91 -9.38 -6.54
C PHE A 27 -11.87 -9.41 -5.42
N GLU A 28 -12.31 -9.55 -4.16
CA GLU A 28 -11.41 -9.57 -3.01
C GLU A 28 -10.50 -10.81 -3.00
N GLU A 29 -11.02 -11.95 -3.47
CA GLU A 29 -10.28 -13.22 -3.61
C GLU A 29 -9.28 -13.15 -4.76
N ILE A 30 -9.69 -12.65 -5.93
CA ILE A 30 -8.80 -12.43 -7.08
C ILE A 30 -7.69 -11.43 -6.70
N ALA A 31 -8.00 -10.41 -5.92
CA ALA A 31 -7.00 -9.47 -5.44
C ALA A 31 -5.97 -10.14 -4.51
N LEU A 32 -6.39 -11.10 -3.68
CA LEU A 32 -5.46 -11.90 -2.88
C LEU A 32 -4.57 -12.78 -3.75
N GLU A 33 -5.13 -13.44 -4.76
CA GLU A 33 -4.36 -14.26 -5.70
C GLU A 33 -3.34 -13.41 -6.48
N GLU A 34 -3.73 -12.23 -6.93
CA GLU A 34 -2.84 -11.33 -7.67
C GLU A 34 -1.66 -10.87 -6.80
N VAL A 35 -1.90 -10.50 -5.54
CA VAL A 35 -0.81 -10.14 -4.59
C VAL A 35 0.11 -11.34 -4.29
N ASN A 36 -0.39 -12.57 -4.35
CA ASN A 36 0.42 -13.75 -4.04
C ASN A 36 1.13 -14.37 -5.27
N THR A 37 0.80 -13.92 -6.49
CA THR A 37 1.34 -14.53 -7.73
C THR A 37 2.47 -13.73 -8.38
N ILE A 38 2.71 -12.51 -7.90
CA ILE A 38 3.77 -11.67 -8.45
C ILE A 38 5.10 -12.05 -7.80
N ASP A 39 6.08 -12.33 -8.64
CA ASP A 39 7.40 -12.75 -8.20
C ASP A 39 8.25 -11.53 -7.84
N THR A 40 8.47 -11.33 -6.53
CA THR A 40 9.31 -10.24 -6.01
C THR A 40 10.79 -10.62 -5.89
N GLU A 41 11.15 -11.86 -6.23
CA GLU A 41 12.51 -12.39 -6.13
C GLU A 41 13.21 -12.47 -7.51
N VAL A 42 12.54 -12.00 -8.57
CA VAL A 42 13.10 -11.89 -9.91
C VAL A 42 14.40 -11.06 -9.87
N PRO A 43 15.55 -11.60 -10.32
CA PRO A 43 16.79 -10.84 -10.38
C PRO A 43 16.72 -9.70 -11.40
N GLU A 44 17.44 -8.59 -11.16
CA GLU A 44 17.53 -7.45 -12.09
C GLU A 44 17.99 -7.84 -13.51
N THR A 45 18.71 -8.96 -13.64
CA THR A 45 19.19 -9.47 -14.93
C THR A 45 18.14 -10.24 -15.74
N ASP A 46 17.01 -10.59 -15.13
CA ASP A 46 15.94 -11.34 -15.79
C ASP A 46 15.13 -10.43 -16.73
N ILE A 47 14.68 -10.99 -17.87
CA ILE A 47 13.88 -10.26 -18.86
C ILE A 47 12.52 -9.79 -18.33
N ASN A 48 12.00 -10.45 -17.29
CA ASN A 48 10.71 -10.15 -16.68
C ASN A 48 10.80 -9.16 -15.53
N PHE A 49 12.01 -8.74 -15.11
CA PHE A 49 12.21 -7.89 -13.94
C PHE A 49 11.34 -6.62 -13.96
N ASP A 50 11.43 -5.85 -15.05
CA ASP A 50 10.66 -4.61 -15.21
C ASP A 50 9.15 -4.87 -15.30
N PHE A 51 8.76 -5.99 -15.90
CA PHE A 51 7.36 -6.38 -16.04
C PHE A 51 6.73 -6.68 -14.67
N GLU A 52 7.36 -7.53 -13.86
CA GLU A 52 6.86 -7.87 -12.52
C GLU A 52 6.91 -6.65 -11.59
N ARG A 53 7.97 -5.83 -11.65
CA ARG A 53 8.04 -4.54 -10.92
C ARG A 53 6.88 -3.62 -11.27
N CYS A 54 6.58 -3.46 -12.55
CA CYS A 54 5.46 -2.64 -13.00
C CYS A 54 4.12 -3.23 -12.61
N ARG A 55 3.93 -4.55 -12.73
CA ARG A 55 2.71 -5.27 -12.36
C ARG A 55 2.42 -5.09 -10.87
N TRP A 56 3.41 -5.32 -10.01
CA TRP A 56 3.32 -5.11 -8.57
C TRP A 56 2.88 -3.68 -8.22
N ARG A 57 3.64 -2.70 -8.72
CA ARG A 57 3.37 -1.28 -8.44
C ARG A 57 1.99 -0.84 -8.92
N ASN A 58 1.61 -1.23 -10.13
CA ASN A 58 0.33 -0.82 -10.71
C ASN A 58 -0.85 -1.45 -9.98
N PHE A 59 -0.74 -2.73 -9.61
CA PHE A 59 -1.79 -3.42 -8.85
C PHE A 59 -1.98 -2.81 -7.46
N HIS A 60 -0.88 -2.61 -6.72
CA HIS A 60 -0.93 -1.95 -5.42
C HIS A 60 -1.47 -0.52 -5.50
N ALA A 61 -1.09 0.26 -6.51
CA ALA A 61 -1.63 1.60 -6.70
C ALA A 61 -3.15 1.58 -6.97
N PHE A 62 -3.66 0.58 -7.69
CA PHE A 62 -5.08 0.40 -7.93
C PHE A 62 -5.84 0.11 -6.63
N ILE A 63 -5.45 -0.92 -5.87
CA ILE A 63 -6.13 -1.28 -4.62
C ILE A 63 -5.97 -0.22 -3.52
N ALA A 64 -4.87 0.54 -3.54
CA ALA A 64 -4.68 1.70 -2.66
C ALA A 64 -5.71 2.79 -2.94
N ARG A 65 -6.03 3.07 -4.21
CA ARG A 65 -7.09 4.04 -4.57
C ARG A 65 -8.46 3.58 -4.13
N LEU A 66 -8.75 2.29 -4.25
CA LEU A 66 -10.02 1.72 -3.79
C LEU A 66 -10.17 1.85 -2.27
N THR A 67 -9.08 1.58 -1.54
CA THR A 67 -9.02 1.75 -0.09
C THR A 67 -9.22 3.21 0.30
N GLY A 68 -8.46 4.12 -0.32
CA GLY A 68 -8.53 5.55 -0.04
C GLY A 68 -9.88 6.19 -0.37
N SER A 69 -10.58 5.63 -1.36
CA SER A 69 -11.92 6.06 -1.76
C SER A 69 -13.04 5.38 -0.96
N ASN A 70 -12.71 4.58 0.05
CA ASN A 70 -13.64 3.79 0.87
C ASN A 70 -14.57 2.86 0.06
N VAL A 71 -14.07 2.34 -1.07
CA VAL A 71 -14.83 1.43 -1.95
C VAL A 71 -14.73 -0.01 -1.46
N VAL A 72 -13.49 -0.45 -1.20
CA VAL A 72 -13.14 -1.74 -0.56
C VAL A 72 -11.92 -1.50 0.29
N ASP A 73 -11.90 -2.04 1.50
CA ASP A 73 -10.76 -1.93 2.40
C ASP A 73 -9.71 -3.02 2.11
N PHE A 74 -8.63 -2.62 1.45
CA PHE A 74 -7.49 -3.46 1.16
C PHE A 74 -6.27 -3.13 2.04
N SER A 75 -6.46 -2.43 3.17
CA SER A 75 -5.36 -1.96 4.01
C SER A 75 -4.45 -3.08 4.51
N LYS A 76 -4.94 -4.32 4.62
CA LYS A 76 -4.12 -5.48 5.01
C LYS A 76 -2.89 -5.67 4.11
N TYR A 77 -3.02 -5.41 2.80
CA TYR A 77 -1.91 -5.53 1.86
C TYR A 77 -0.91 -4.38 2.05
N ALA A 78 -1.38 -3.18 2.38
CA ALA A 78 -0.49 -2.10 2.78
C ALA A 78 0.34 -2.50 4.01
N LEU A 79 -0.29 -3.07 5.03
CA LEU A 79 0.40 -3.48 6.25
C LEU A 79 1.48 -4.53 5.98
N TRP A 80 1.26 -5.46 5.05
CA TRP A 80 2.28 -6.43 4.64
C TRP A 80 3.46 -5.74 3.96
N GLU A 81 3.19 -4.85 3.00
CA GLU A 81 4.25 -4.12 2.30
C GLU A 81 5.09 -3.23 3.22
N PHE A 82 4.45 -2.53 4.15
CA PHE A 82 5.17 -1.72 5.12
C PHE A 82 5.96 -2.56 6.11
N ARG A 83 5.43 -3.71 6.56
CA ARG A 83 6.21 -4.61 7.41
C ARG A 83 7.48 -5.07 6.71
N ASP A 84 7.36 -5.50 5.47
CA ASP A 84 8.49 -6.07 4.73
C ASP A 84 9.51 -4.99 4.31
N ALA A 85 9.05 -3.77 3.97
CA ALA A 85 9.93 -2.68 3.54
C ALA A 85 10.51 -1.86 4.70
N VAL A 86 9.77 -1.72 5.79
CA VAL A 86 10.04 -0.74 6.86
C VAL A 86 10.37 -1.47 8.16
N GLU A 87 9.50 -2.37 8.61
CA GLU A 87 9.65 -3.01 9.93
C GLU A 87 10.71 -4.12 9.94
N THR A 88 11.12 -4.62 8.77
CA THR A 88 12.15 -5.67 8.67
C THR A 88 13.55 -5.05 8.67
N GLN A 89 14.42 -5.59 9.53
CA GLN A 89 15.84 -5.23 9.56
C GLN A 89 16.61 -6.01 8.49
N ASN A 90 17.68 -5.42 7.93
CA ASN A 90 18.53 -6.03 6.90
C ASN A 90 17.85 -6.34 5.56
N VAL A 91 16.93 -5.46 5.12
CA VAL A 91 16.35 -5.57 3.77
C VAL A 91 17.45 -5.32 2.73
N ILE A 92 17.53 -6.21 1.74
CA ILE A 92 18.48 -6.09 0.63
C ILE A 92 18.06 -4.91 -0.26
N ALA A 93 19.02 -4.10 -0.73
CA ALA A 93 18.75 -2.87 -1.47
C ALA A 93 17.82 -3.05 -2.68
N GLY A 94 18.01 -4.10 -3.50
CA GLY A 94 17.15 -4.36 -4.66
C GLY A 94 15.68 -4.62 -4.29
N LEU A 95 15.40 -5.16 -3.11
CA LEU A 95 14.03 -5.33 -2.63
C LEU A 95 13.40 -3.99 -2.21
N LEU A 96 14.18 -3.05 -1.70
CA LEU A 96 13.71 -1.69 -1.41
C LEU A 96 13.38 -0.94 -2.72
N ASP A 97 14.16 -1.13 -3.78
CA ASP A 97 13.86 -0.57 -5.11
C ASP A 97 12.55 -1.06 -5.72
N PHE A 98 12.09 -2.23 -5.26
CA PHE A 98 10.79 -2.81 -5.61
C PHE A 98 9.66 -2.29 -4.71
N ARG A 99 9.89 -2.22 -3.40
CA ARG A 99 8.84 -1.98 -2.40
C ARG A 99 8.59 -0.51 -2.07
N ILE A 100 9.60 0.36 -2.10
CA ILE A 100 9.42 1.79 -1.80
C ILE A 100 8.39 2.46 -2.74
N PRO A 101 8.40 2.21 -4.08
CA PRO A 101 7.35 2.75 -4.96
C PRO A 101 5.93 2.26 -4.61
N VAL A 102 5.80 1.05 -4.06
CA VAL A 102 4.53 0.48 -3.63
C VAL A 102 4.04 1.12 -2.34
N VAL A 103 4.92 1.24 -1.34
CA VAL A 103 4.66 1.97 -0.10
C VAL A 103 4.26 3.42 -0.38
N ALA A 104 4.93 4.07 -1.34
CA ALA A 104 4.57 5.41 -1.81
C ALA A 104 3.17 5.49 -2.41
N SER A 105 2.77 4.49 -3.18
CA SER A 105 1.42 4.42 -3.75
C SER A 105 0.36 4.31 -2.65
N TRP A 106 0.63 3.53 -1.61
CA TRP A 106 -0.25 3.41 -0.44
C TRP A 106 -0.37 4.70 0.36
N LEU A 107 0.75 5.34 0.71
CA LEU A 107 0.71 6.62 1.43
C LEU A 107 -0.01 7.70 0.61
N LYS A 108 0.23 7.75 -0.70
CA LYS A 108 -0.39 8.74 -1.59
C LYS A 108 -1.89 8.57 -1.70
N HIS A 109 -2.37 7.34 -1.80
CA HIS A 109 -3.77 7.07 -2.14
C HIS A 109 -4.64 6.71 -0.93
N ALA A 110 -4.08 6.07 0.10
CA ALA A 110 -4.81 5.61 1.28
C ALA A 110 -4.17 6.04 2.61
N GLY A 111 -3.23 7.00 2.59
CA GLY A 111 -2.44 7.35 3.76
C GLY A 111 -3.28 7.78 4.97
N GLN A 112 -4.42 8.43 4.76
CA GLN A 112 -5.29 8.87 5.85
C GLN A 112 -6.04 7.71 6.50
N GLN A 113 -6.52 6.76 5.68
CA GLN A 113 -7.14 5.51 6.16
C GLN A 113 -6.11 4.66 6.91
N LEU A 114 -4.87 4.61 6.42
CA LEU A 114 -3.78 3.89 7.08
C LEU A 114 -3.41 4.54 8.41
N PHE A 115 -3.24 5.86 8.46
CA PHE A 115 -2.96 6.59 9.70
C PHE A 115 -4.02 6.30 10.77
N SER A 116 -5.30 6.40 10.40
CA SER A 116 -6.41 6.10 11.30
C SER A 116 -6.40 4.66 11.83
N LYS A 117 -5.83 3.70 11.07
CA LYS A 117 -5.78 2.28 11.45
C LYS A 117 -4.59 1.95 12.34
N VAL A 118 -3.42 2.52 12.06
CA VAL A 118 -2.17 2.16 12.77
C VAL A 118 -1.85 3.08 13.94
N GLY A 119 -2.44 4.28 13.96
CA GLY A 119 -2.22 5.27 15.02
C GLY A 119 -0.88 6.01 14.88
N ALA A 120 -0.71 7.04 15.71
CA ALA A 120 0.42 7.96 15.63
C ALA A 120 1.77 7.31 15.92
N GLU A 121 1.84 6.42 16.92
CA GLU A 121 3.09 5.75 17.32
C GLU A 121 3.68 4.93 16.17
N LYS A 122 2.89 4.03 15.58
CA LYS A 122 3.32 3.19 14.46
C LYS A 122 3.62 4.02 13.21
N TRP A 123 2.86 5.09 12.98
CA TRP A 123 3.12 6.01 11.88
C TRP A 123 4.45 6.76 12.03
N ASP A 124 4.78 7.20 13.23
CA ASP A 124 6.04 7.86 13.54
C ASP A 124 7.21 6.88 13.35
N ALA A 125 7.08 5.64 13.84
CA ALA A 125 8.08 4.60 13.62
C ALA A 125 8.33 4.33 12.11
N TRP A 126 7.28 4.32 11.29
CA TRP A 126 7.43 4.18 9.84
C TRP A 126 8.17 5.37 9.22
N ARG A 127 7.86 6.60 9.63
CA ARG A 127 8.56 7.80 9.16
C ARG A 127 10.04 7.73 9.52
N ASP A 128 10.37 7.48 10.78
CA ASP A 128 11.75 7.46 11.27
C ASP A 128 12.57 6.43 10.50
N ARG A 129 11.97 5.28 10.20
CA ARG A 129 12.60 4.27 9.37
C ARG A 129 12.79 4.67 7.91
N PHE A 130 11.89 5.45 7.32
CA PHE A 130 12.15 6.05 6.00
C PHE A 130 13.35 6.99 6.07
N GLU A 131 13.45 7.82 7.11
CA GLU A 131 14.63 8.69 7.30
C GLU A 131 15.93 7.87 7.41
N ASP A 132 15.92 6.77 8.18
CA ASP A 132 17.06 5.86 8.29
C ASP A 132 17.47 5.29 6.92
N ILE A 133 16.52 4.79 6.14
CA ILE A 133 16.78 4.22 4.80
C ILE A 133 17.37 5.28 3.86
N GLY A 134 16.88 6.52 3.91
CA GLY A 134 17.36 7.61 3.05
C GLY A 134 18.77 8.06 3.40
N ASN A 135 19.15 7.98 4.68
CA ASN A 135 20.45 8.43 5.19
C ASN A 135 21.52 7.34 5.21
N ASP A 136 21.16 6.08 5.01
CA ASP A 136 22.11 4.97 4.98
C ASP A 136 22.86 4.92 3.64
N GLU A 137 24.08 5.46 3.63
CA GLU A 137 24.97 5.45 2.47
C GLU A 137 25.51 4.04 2.13
N GLN A 138 25.40 3.07 3.04
CA GLN A 138 25.82 1.69 2.80
C GLN A 138 24.75 0.89 2.06
N LEU A 139 23.47 1.28 2.20
CA LEU A 139 22.36 0.75 1.41
C LEU A 139 22.53 1.19 -0.05
N GLN A 140 22.89 0.23 -0.93
CA GLN A 140 23.07 0.43 -2.37
C GLN A 140 21.73 0.56 -3.11
N ILE A 141 20.81 1.40 -2.62
CA ILE A 141 19.52 1.67 -3.26
C ILE A 141 19.68 2.62 -4.45
N SER A 142 18.77 2.53 -5.42
CA SER A 142 18.73 3.45 -6.55
C SER A 142 18.43 4.90 -6.12
N GLU A 143 18.85 5.87 -6.94
CA GLU A 143 18.55 7.28 -6.71
C GLU A 143 17.03 7.58 -6.79
N GLU A 144 16.29 6.83 -7.62
CA GLU A 144 14.83 6.88 -7.67
C GLU A 144 14.23 6.54 -6.29
N THR A 145 14.73 5.47 -5.67
CA THR A 145 14.27 5.02 -4.36
C THR A 145 14.67 5.97 -3.25
N ARG A 146 15.90 6.49 -3.25
CA ARG A 146 16.34 7.50 -2.27
C ARG A 146 15.43 8.72 -2.30
N LYS A 147 15.16 9.26 -3.49
CA LYS A 147 14.21 10.37 -3.66
C LYS A 147 12.79 9.97 -3.23
N GLY A 148 12.37 8.75 -3.58
CA GLY A 148 11.08 8.20 -3.17
C GLY A 148 10.92 8.21 -1.65
N VAL A 149 11.93 7.76 -0.91
CA VAL A 149 11.98 7.75 0.55
C VAL A 149 11.87 9.17 1.13
N GLU A 150 12.61 10.14 0.60
CA GLU A 150 12.49 11.55 1.03
C GLU A 150 11.06 12.10 0.84
N ASP A 151 10.43 11.78 -0.29
CA ASP A 151 9.05 12.15 -0.57
C ASP A 151 8.07 11.47 0.42
N LEU A 152 8.36 10.24 0.85
CA LEU A 152 7.56 9.54 1.87
C LEU A 152 7.64 10.22 3.24
N VAL A 153 8.82 10.66 3.66
CA VAL A 153 9.01 11.40 4.92
C VAL A 153 8.17 12.67 4.90
N ARG A 154 8.21 13.44 3.81
CA ARG A 154 7.41 14.67 3.67
C ARG A 154 5.90 14.36 3.66
N LEU A 155 5.51 13.28 3.00
CA LEU A 155 4.10 12.88 2.88
C LEU A 155 3.52 12.44 4.22
N THR A 156 4.26 11.64 4.98
CA THR A 156 3.84 11.16 6.30
C THR A 156 3.65 12.30 7.30
N GLN A 157 4.56 13.28 7.31
CA GLN A 157 4.43 14.50 8.12
C GLN A 157 3.19 15.32 7.73
N ARG A 158 2.94 15.49 6.42
CA ARG A 158 1.78 16.24 5.92
C ARG A 158 0.46 15.58 6.31
N LEU A 159 0.37 14.26 6.16
CA LEU A 159 -0.84 13.50 6.49
C LEU A 159 -1.15 13.54 7.98
N LYS A 160 -0.14 13.42 8.86
CA LYS A 160 -0.33 13.52 10.31
C LYS A 160 -0.90 14.89 10.71
N ARG A 161 -0.30 15.98 10.22
CA ARG A 161 -0.80 17.35 10.47
C ARG A 161 -2.24 17.58 9.98
N GLY A 162 -2.59 16.96 8.86
CA GLY A 162 -3.96 17.01 8.30
C GLY A 162 -5.00 16.32 9.19
N CYS A 163 -4.61 15.34 10.00
CA CYS A 163 -5.49 14.68 10.96
C CYS A 163 -5.62 15.51 12.27
N ASP A 164 -4.52 16.06 12.77
CA ASP A 164 -4.51 16.87 14.00
C ASP A 164 -5.34 18.16 13.87
N SER A 165 -5.53 18.67 12.64
CA SER A 165 -6.29 19.90 12.37
C SER A 165 -7.80 19.68 12.22
N THR A 166 -8.28 18.44 12.31
CA THR A 166 -9.72 18.10 12.24
C THR A 166 -10.40 17.91 13.60
N GLU A 167 -9.69 18.07 14.71
CA GLU A 167 -10.34 18.10 16.04
C GLU A 167 -11.15 19.40 16.21
N PRO A 168 -12.43 19.33 16.60
CA PRO A 168 -13.23 20.53 16.82
C PRO A 168 -12.68 21.31 18.03
N PRO A 169 -12.72 22.66 18.02
CA PRO A 169 -12.31 23.44 19.17
C PRO A 169 -13.16 23.07 20.38
N SER A 170 -12.47 22.89 21.52
CA SER A 170 -13.04 22.56 22.83
C SER A 170 -14.00 23.63 23.34
#